data_AF-A0A3B8J9U0-F1
#
_entry.id   AF-A0A3B8J9U0-F1
#
_cell.length_a   1.000
_cell.length_b   1.000
_cell.length_c   1.000
_cell.angle_alpha   90.00
_cell.angle_beta   90.00
_cell.angle_gamma   90.00
#
_symmetry.space_group_name_H-M   'P 1'
#
loop_
_entity.id
_entity.type
_entity.pdbx_description
1 polymer ?
#
loop_
_entity_poly.entity_id
_entity_poly.type
_entity_poly.pdbx_seq_one_letter_code
_entity_poly.pdbx_strand_id
1 'polypeptide(L)'
;MGFLARSLFPAANVTLMAVNECIETEMKNRLIESGIELIEIPKCRRLNPAVSSHPDMQLAHINENILVCHPDFPEELVNFLKKRGFEVYIGDTVLSEQYPFDIAYNVAIIGKEAFHNAKYTDPVIKKLLKRHSIRLNHVNQGYAKCSVLPVTPESVITADRSIAKAAMDAGYDVLLIPAQRTIQLPGFDYGFIGGTAGFIDNEKLVFAGNVEHLESRGDIVRFLKKHNISWINLSEEIIIDYGGFLPLYER
;
A
#
# COMPACT_ATOMS: atom_id res chain seq x y z
N MET A 1 10.20 -12.08 -16.10
CA MET A 1 9.42 -10.84 -16.31
C MET A 1 7.96 -11.17 -16.31
N GLY A 2 7.21 -10.64 -15.35
CA GLY A 2 5.79 -10.91 -15.22
C GLY A 2 5.12 -9.99 -14.21
N PHE A 3 3.81 -10.14 -14.10
CA PHE A 3 3.03 -9.53 -13.05
C PHE A 3 3.27 -10.27 -11.73
N LEU A 4 3.15 -9.54 -10.62
CA LEU A 4 3.23 -10.15 -9.30
C LEU A 4 2.11 -11.17 -9.13
N ALA A 5 2.45 -12.43 -8.88
CA ALA A 5 1.46 -13.48 -8.66
C ALA A 5 0.55 -13.21 -7.44
N ARG A 6 1.00 -12.39 -6.50
CA ARG A 6 0.25 -11.93 -5.32
C ARG A 6 0.47 -10.44 -5.14
N SER A 7 -0.60 -9.70 -4.85
CA SER A 7 -0.46 -8.25 -4.60
C SER A 7 0.54 -7.98 -3.48
N LEU A 8 1.34 -6.92 -3.65
CA LEU A 8 2.37 -6.44 -2.72
C LEU A 8 3.59 -7.35 -2.50
N PHE A 9 3.55 -8.61 -2.92
CA PHE A 9 4.60 -9.60 -2.66
C PHE A 9 5.26 -10.07 -3.97
N PRO A 10 6.31 -9.39 -4.42
CA PRO A 10 7.08 -9.86 -5.55
C PRO A 10 7.86 -11.14 -5.22
N ALA A 11 8.08 -11.97 -6.23
CA ALA A 11 8.96 -13.14 -6.20
C ALA A 11 10.35 -12.84 -6.79
N ALA A 12 10.51 -11.69 -7.45
CA ALA A 12 11.77 -11.25 -8.06
C ALA A 12 11.95 -9.73 -7.93
N ASN A 13 12.91 -9.14 -8.64
CA ASN A 13 13.16 -7.70 -8.55
C ASN A 13 12.00 -6.93 -9.19
N VAL A 14 11.46 -5.95 -8.49
CA VAL A 14 10.43 -5.05 -9.01
C VAL A 14 11.02 -4.18 -10.12
N THR A 15 10.26 -3.98 -11.19
CA THR A 15 10.66 -3.15 -12.33
C THR A 15 9.67 -2.04 -12.63
N LEU A 16 8.46 -2.11 -12.07
CA LEU A 16 7.42 -1.10 -12.22
C LEU A 16 6.73 -0.90 -10.89
N MET A 17 6.63 0.35 -10.45
CA MET A 17 6.06 0.70 -9.14
C MET A 17 5.20 1.94 -9.25
N ALA A 18 3.98 1.89 -8.69
CA ALA A 18 3.17 3.08 -8.48
C ALA A 18 3.58 3.77 -7.18
N VAL A 19 3.84 5.07 -7.27
CA VAL A 19 4.32 5.91 -6.17
C VAL A 19 3.57 7.23 -6.14
N ASN A 20 3.56 7.89 -4.99
CA ASN A 20 3.03 9.23 -4.86
C ASN A 20 3.86 10.22 -5.69
N GLU A 21 3.24 11.06 -6.52
CA GLU A 21 3.99 12.03 -7.33
C GLU A 21 4.83 13.02 -6.50
N CYS A 22 4.44 13.25 -5.24
CA CYS A 22 5.08 14.19 -4.33
C CYS A 22 6.23 13.59 -3.50
N ILE A 23 6.63 12.32 -3.73
CA ILE A 23 7.84 11.80 -3.08
C ILE A 23 9.06 12.64 -3.49
N GLU A 24 10.01 12.80 -2.58
CA GLU A 24 11.20 13.62 -2.82
C GLU A 24 12.05 13.09 -3.98
N THR A 25 12.66 14.00 -4.75
CA THR A 25 13.47 13.65 -5.93
C THR A 25 14.60 12.69 -5.59
N GLU A 26 15.23 12.81 -4.42
CA GLU A 26 16.27 11.87 -3.99
C GLU A 26 15.72 10.45 -3.83
N MET A 27 14.55 10.29 -3.21
CA MET A 27 13.90 8.99 -3.06
C MET A 27 13.52 8.39 -4.42
N LYS A 28 13.01 9.21 -5.36
CA LYS A 28 12.73 8.79 -6.75
C LYS A 28 13.99 8.24 -7.41
N ASN A 29 15.09 8.99 -7.33
CA ASN A 29 16.35 8.61 -7.97
C ASN A 29 16.87 7.28 -7.43
N ARG A 30 16.82 7.05 -6.11
CA ARG A 30 17.24 5.77 -5.51
C ARG A 30 16.42 4.57 -6.00
N LEU A 31 15.11 4.74 -6.21
CA LEU A 31 14.26 3.70 -6.80
C LEU A 31 14.63 3.44 -8.26
N ILE A 32 14.84 4.50 -9.05
CA ILE A 32 15.23 4.40 -10.45
C ILE A 32 16.60 3.74 -10.62
N GLU A 33 17.57 4.10 -9.77
CA GLU A 33 18.91 3.49 -9.71
C GLU A 33 18.84 2.00 -9.36
N SER A 34 17.81 1.58 -8.62
CA SER A 34 17.51 0.18 -8.33
C SER A 34 16.86 -0.56 -9.51
N GLY A 35 16.67 0.11 -10.66
CA GLY A 35 16.11 -0.46 -11.89
C GLY A 35 14.59 -0.44 -11.95
N ILE A 36 13.93 0.39 -11.13
CA ILE A 36 12.47 0.49 -11.06
C ILE A 36 11.98 1.67 -11.90
N GLU A 37 11.08 1.40 -12.85
CA GLU A 37 10.28 2.43 -13.52
C GLU A 37 9.15 2.90 -12.60
N LEU A 38 8.96 4.21 -12.48
CA LEU A 38 7.95 4.81 -11.60
C LEU A 38 6.71 5.25 -12.38
N ILE A 39 5.54 4.87 -11.87
CA ILE A 39 4.26 5.48 -12.24
C ILE A 39 3.88 6.44 -11.11
N GLU A 40 3.98 7.73 -11.40
CA GLU A 40 3.60 8.76 -10.43
C GLU A 40 2.08 8.92 -10.42
N ILE A 41 1.48 8.70 -9.25
CA ILE A 41 0.06 8.84 -9.02
C ILE A 41 -0.23 10.30 -8.69
N PRO A 42 -1.01 11.02 -9.52
CA PRO A 42 -1.22 12.44 -9.34
C PRO A 42 -2.26 12.75 -8.26
N LYS A 43 -2.36 14.03 -7.88
CA LYS A 43 -3.39 14.54 -6.97
C LYS A 43 -4.79 14.29 -7.51
N CYS A 44 -5.56 13.51 -6.78
CA CYS A 44 -7.01 13.48 -6.89
C CYS A 44 -7.61 14.66 -6.14
N ARG A 45 -8.08 15.65 -6.88
CA ARG A 45 -8.79 16.85 -6.38
C ARG A 45 -10.04 16.59 -5.54
N ARG A 46 -10.52 15.35 -5.46
CA ARG A 46 -11.63 14.95 -4.58
C ARG A 46 -11.19 14.44 -3.22
N LEU A 47 -9.90 14.26 -2.99
CA LEU A 47 -9.33 13.79 -1.73
C LEU A 47 -8.71 14.95 -0.96
N ASN A 48 -8.54 14.77 0.35
CA ASN A 48 -7.79 15.70 1.18
C ASN A 48 -6.36 15.86 0.63
N PRO A 49 -5.79 17.08 0.56
CA PRO A 49 -4.47 17.31 -0.01
C PRO A 49 -3.37 16.40 0.52
N ALA A 50 -3.39 16.03 1.81
CA ALA A 50 -2.38 15.18 2.42
C ALA A 50 -2.32 13.77 1.80
N VAL A 51 -3.47 13.21 1.45
CA VAL A 51 -3.59 11.85 0.88
C VAL A 51 -3.94 11.86 -0.61
N SER A 52 -4.02 13.04 -1.21
CA SER A 52 -4.56 13.21 -2.56
C SER A 52 -3.71 12.55 -3.65
N SER A 53 -2.43 12.31 -3.41
CA SER A 53 -1.52 11.59 -4.31
C SER A 53 -1.16 10.20 -3.81
N HIS A 54 -1.81 9.70 -2.75
CA HIS A 54 -1.54 8.37 -2.22
C HIS A 54 -1.94 7.29 -3.25
N PRO A 55 -1.02 6.39 -3.65
CA PRO A 55 -1.36 5.29 -4.56
C PRO A 55 -2.47 4.39 -4.02
N ASP A 56 -2.38 4.04 -2.74
CA ASP A 56 -3.34 3.15 -2.08
C ASP A 56 -4.74 3.74 -1.85
N MET A 57 -4.92 5.04 -2.06
CA MET A 57 -6.23 5.69 -2.04
C MET A 57 -6.91 5.68 -3.41
N GLN A 58 -6.13 5.51 -4.49
CA GLN A 58 -6.60 5.67 -5.86
C GLN A 58 -6.56 4.38 -6.68
N LEU A 59 -5.70 3.43 -6.30
CA LEU A 59 -5.44 2.19 -7.01
C LEU A 59 -5.39 0.99 -6.03
N ALA A 60 -6.21 -0.01 -6.28
CA ALA A 60 -6.16 -1.29 -5.60
C ALA A 60 -5.63 -2.38 -6.54
N HIS A 61 -4.54 -3.04 -6.14
CA HIS A 61 -4.01 -4.20 -6.84
C HIS A 61 -4.62 -5.48 -6.28
N ILE A 62 -5.43 -6.17 -7.08
CA ILE A 62 -6.20 -7.32 -6.60
C ILE A 62 -5.36 -8.58 -6.61
N ASN A 63 -4.84 -8.93 -7.78
CA ASN A 63 -4.06 -10.13 -8.03
C ASN A 63 -3.44 -10.05 -9.42
N GLU A 64 -2.25 -10.62 -9.63
CA GLU A 64 -1.62 -10.71 -10.95
C GLU A 64 -1.62 -9.35 -11.68
N ASN A 65 -2.27 -9.27 -12.84
CA ASN A 65 -2.35 -8.06 -13.66
C ASN A 65 -3.64 -7.24 -13.42
N ILE A 66 -4.42 -7.53 -12.37
CA ILE A 66 -5.73 -6.94 -12.13
C ILE A 66 -5.62 -5.74 -11.20
N LEU A 67 -5.98 -4.57 -11.73
CA LEU A 67 -6.01 -3.31 -10.99
C LEU A 67 -7.44 -2.76 -10.97
N VAL A 68 -7.80 -2.08 -9.89
CA VAL A 68 -9.03 -1.29 -9.80
C VAL A 68 -8.65 0.14 -9.44
N CYS A 69 -9.10 1.11 -10.23
CA CYS A 69 -8.94 2.53 -9.92
C CYS A 69 -10.28 3.25 -9.81
N HIS A 70 -10.28 4.44 -9.20
CA HIS A 70 -11.50 5.25 -9.06
C HIS A 70 -11.97 5.85 -10.41
N PRO A 71 -13.26 6.23 -10.55
CA PRO A 71 -13.83 6.77 -11.79
C PRO A 71 -13.09 7.97 -12.40
N ASP A 72 -12.50 8.81 -11.55
CA ASP A 72 -11.79 10.02 -11.98
C ASP A 72 -10.26 9.80 -12.14
N PHE A 73 -9.80 8.55 -12.15
CA PHE A 73 -8.37 8.23 -12.30
C PHE A 73 -7.88 8.66 -13.70
N PRO A 74 -6.65 9.20 -13.85
CA PRO A 74 -6.21 9.75 -15.13
C PRO A 74 -6.27 8.75 -16.28
N GLU A 75 -7.01 9.09 -17.35
CA GLU A 75 -7.21 8.21 -18.50
C GLU A 75 -5.89 7.80 -19.17
N GLU A 76 -4.91 8.72 -19.20
CA GLU A 76 -3.58 8.43 -19.73
C GLU A 76 -2.87 7.32 -18.96
N LEU A 77 -2.98 7.31 -17.61
CA LEU A 77 -2.42 6.24 -16.78
C LEU A 77 -3.18 4.92 -16.96
N VAL A 78 -4.52 4.96 -17.09
CA VAL A 78 -5.31 3.77 -17.43
C VAL A 78 -4.83 3.17 -18.76
N ASN A 79 -4.66 4.00 -19.78
CA ASN A 79 -4.21 3.57 -21.11
C ASN A 79 -2.77 3.04 -21.07
N PHE A 80 -1.89 3.67 -20.31
CA PHE A 80 -0.53 3.20 -20.08
C PHE A 80 -0.51 1.80 -19.46
N LEU A 81 -1.24 1.61 -18.35
CA LEU A 81 -1.35 0.32 -17.66
C LEU A 81 -1.94 -0.76 -18.58
N LYS A 82 -3.01 -0.46 -19.32
CA LYS A 82 -3.60 -1.40 -20.28
C LYS A 82 -2.62 -1.80 -21.39
N LYS A 83 -1.84 -0.85 -21.93
CA LYS A 83 -0.78 -1.13 -22.92
C LYS A 83 0.33 -2.03 -22.36
N ARG A 84 0.57 -1.99 -21.05
CA ARG A 84 1.49 -2.90 -20.34
C ARG A 84 0.87 -4.26 -20.00
N GLY A 85 -0.38 -4.49 -20.38
CA GLY A 85 -1.08 -5.77 -20.18
C GLY A 85 -1.86 -5.90 -18.88
N PHE A 86 -2.01 -4.81 -18.10
CA PHE A 86 -2.89 -4.82 -16.94
C PHE A 86 -4.36 -4.83 -17.35
N GLU A 87 -5.15 -5.63 -16.64
CA GLU A 87 -6.60 -5.57 -16.67
C GLU A 87 -7.07 -4.50 -15.67
N VAL A 88 -7.22 -3.28 -16.17
CA VAL A 88 -7.63 -2.13 -15.35
C VAL A 88 -9.15 -1.98 -15.34
N TYR A 89 -9.75 -2.21 -14.18
CA TYR A 89 -11.15 -1.98 -13.88
C TYR A 89 -11.36 -0.57 -13.34
N ILE A 90 -12.44 0.06 -13.75
CA ILE A 90 -12.92 1.30 -13.13
C ILE A 90 -13.92 0.91 -12.03
N GLY A 91 -13.69 1.37 -10.81
CA GLY A 91 -14.60 1.17 -9.68
C GLY A 91 -15.89 1.98 -9.82
N ASP A 92 -16.88 1.68 -8.98
CA ASP A 92 -18.18 2.34 -9.00
C ASP A 92 -18.24 3.55 -8.06
N THR A 93 -17.32 3.61 -7.09
CA THR A 93 -17.33 4.62 -6.03
C THR A 93 -16.53 5.85 -6.43
N VAL A 94 -17.22 6.99 -6.57
CA VAL A 94 -16.58 8.30 -6.71
C VAL A 94 -16.07 8.76 -5.35
N LEU A 95 -14.79 9.08 -5.27
CA LEU A 95 -14.14 9.54 -4.05
C LEU A 95 -14.65 10.91 -3.61
N SER A 96 -14.65 11.16 -2.31
CA SER A 96 -14.94 12.48 -1.72
C SER A 96 -14.14 12.68 -0.45
N GLU A 97 -13.68 13.91 -0.22
CA GLU A 97 -12.74 14.27 0.85
C GLU A 97 -13.24 13.91 2.26
N GLN A 98 -14.56 13.90 2.47
CA GLN A 98 -15.12 13.61 3.77
C GLN A 98 -15.03 12.11 4.09
N TYR A 99 -14.33 11.74 5.16
CA TYR A 99 -14.37 10.38 5.69
C TYR A 99 -15.81 9.97 6.05
N PRO A 100 -16.27 8.74 5.69
CA PRO A 100 -15.53 7.63 5.06
C PRO A 100 -15.74 7.49 3.54
N PHE A 101 -15.94 8.58 2.81
CA PHE A 101 -16.19 8.55 1.35
C PHE A 101 -14.90 8.60 0.51
N ASP A 102 -13.74 8.71 1.15
CA ASP A 102 -12.41 8.72 0.54
C ASP A 102 -11.73 7.34 0.54
N ILE A 103 -12.19 6.39 1.36
CA ILE A 103 -11.47 5.13 1.63
C ILE A 103 -11.81 3.97 0.70
N ALA A 104 -12.66 4.15 -0.32
CA ALA A 104 -13.28 3.02 -1.03
C ALA A 104 -12.29 2.02 -1.66
N TYR A 105 -11.08 2.48 -1.98
CA TYR A 105 -9.99 1.71 -2.60
C TYR A 105 -8.85 1.36 -1.62
N ASN A 106 -8.86 1.87 -0.38
CA ASN A 106 -7.79 1.68 0.61
C ASN A 106 -7.86 0.31 1.32
N VAL A 107 -7.95 -0.76 0.53
CA VAL A 107 -8.13 -2.14 0.99
C VAL A 107 -6.77 -2.81 1.19
N ALA A 108 -6.51 -3.31 2.39
CA ALA A 108 -5.29 -4.07 2.66
C ALA A 108 -5.44 -5.52 2.16
N ILE A 109 -4.95 -5.81 0.95
CA ILE A 109 -4.96 -7.15 0.36
C ILE A 109 -3.63 -7.83 0.65
N ILE A 110 -3.64 -8.91 1.44
CA ILE A 110 -2.44 -9.56 1.97
C ILE A 110 -2.62 -11.07 1.85
N GLY A 111 -1.91 -11.69 0.91
CA GLY A 111 -2.07 -13.13 0.67
C GLY A 111 -3.49 -13.47 0.21
N LYS A 112 -4.21 -14.29 0.99
CA LYS A 112 -5.59 -14.72 0.68
C LYS A 112 -6.65 -13.94 1.44
N GLU A 113 -6.25 -12.91 2.19
CA GLU A 113 -7.14 -12.09 3.00
C GLU A 113 -7.12 -10.64 2.54
N ALA A 114 -8.26 -9.98 2.66
CA ALA A 114 -8.39 -8.55 2.52
C ALA A 114 -8.97 -7.97 3.81
N PHE A 115 -8.49 -6.81 4.25
CA PHE A 115 -9.01 -6.11 5.43
C PHE A 115 -9.46 -4.72 5.01
N HIS A 116 -10.74 -4.42 5.26
CA HIS A 116 -11.27 -3.07 5.08
C HIS A 116 -12.62 -2.92 5.77
N ASN A 117 -13.10 -1.68 5.87
CA ASN A 117 -14.51 -1.44 6.18
C ASN A 117 -15.39 -1.91 5.02
N ALA A 118 -15.91 -3.14 5.14
CA ALA A 118 -16.72 -3.79 4.11
C ALA A 118 -17.96 -2.97 3.67
N LYS A 119 -18.46 -2.03 4.48
CA LYS A 119 -19.55 -1.13 4.06
C LYS A 119 -19.08 -0.16 2.97
N TYR A 120 -17.85 0.34 3.09
CA TYR A 120 -17.28 1.38 2.23
C TYR A 120 -16.32 0.84 1.16
N THR A 121 -15.98 -0.46 1.17
CA THR A 121 -15.23 -1.07 0.06
C THR A 121 -16.00 -0.96 -1.25
N ASP A 122 -15.32 -0.54 -2.31
CA ASP A 122 -15.88 -0.44 -3.65
C ASP A 122 -16.51 -1.77 -4.13
N PRO A 123 -17.72 -1.75 -4.75
CA PRO A 123 -18.39 -2.95 -5.23
C PRO A 123 -17.58 -3.79 -6.24
N VAL A 124 -16.80 -3.15 -7.11
CA VAL A 124 -15.96 -3.83 -8.10
C VAL A 124 -14.84 -4.59 -7.40
N ILE A 125 -14.20 -3.97 -6.40
CA ILE A 125 -13.21 -4.65 -5.55
C ILE A 125 -13.84 -5.88 -4.88
N LYS A 126 -15.00 -5.75 -4.22
CA LYS A 126 -15.67 -6.90 -3.58
C LYS A 126 -15.91 -8.06 -4.54
N LYS A 127 -16.36 -7.75 -5.76
CA LYS A 127 -16.63 -8.75 -6.80
C LYS A 127 -15.35 -9.47 -7.23
N LEU A 128 -14.26 -8.72 -7.41
CA LEU A 128 -12.97 -9.28 -7.80
C LEU A 128 -12.32 -10.08 -6.67
N LEU A 129 -12.37 -9.61 -5.42
CA LEU A 129 -11.91 -10.38 -4.26
C LEU A 129 -12.62 -11.75 -4.20
N LYS A 130 -13.95 -11.77 -4.34
CA LYS A 130 -14.74 -13.01 -4.39
C LYS A 130 -14.34 -13.90 -5.57
N ARG A 131 -14.14 -13.33 -6.76
CA ARG A 131 -13.72 -14.07 -7.97
C ARG A 131 -12.37 -14.77 -7.76
N HIS A 132 -11.45 -14.13 -7.05
CA HIS A 132 -10.09 -14.63 -6.81
C HIS A 132 -9.95 -15.37 -5.47
N SER A 133 -11.06 -15.70 -4.81
CA SER A 133 -11.07 -16.40 -3.52
C SER A 133 -10.24 -15.69 -2.43
N ILE A 134 -10.22 -14.36 -2.46
CA ILE A 134 -9.63 -13.51 -1.42
C ILE A 134 -10.76 -13.14 -0.44
N ARG A 135 -10.62 -13.54 0.82
CA ARG A 135 -11.65 -13.34 1.83
C ARG A 135 -11.59 -11.91 2.38
N LEU A 136 -12.68 -11.16 2.24
CA LEU A 136 -12.80 -9.82 2.82
C LEU A 136 -13.24 -9.91 4.29
N ASN A 137 -12.36 -9.48 5.19
CA ASN A 137 -12.60 -9.35 6.62
C ASN A 137 -12.99 -7.91 6.95
N HIS A 138 -14.12 -7.76 7.62
CA HIS A 138 -14.59 -6.46 8.06
C HIS A 138 -13.74 -5.94 9.24
N VAL A 139 -13.26 -4.71 9.11
CA VAL A 139 -12.60 -3.95 10.17
C VAL A 139 -13.21 -2.54 10.23
N ASN A 140 -13.11 -1.87 11.39
CA ASN A 140 -13.66 -0.51 11.52
C ASN A 140 -12.77 0.54 10.85
N GLN A 141 -11.47 0.26 10.76
CA GLN A 141 -10.48 1.11 10.11
C GLN A 141 -10.73 1.20 8.60
N GLY A 142 -10.94 2.42 8.13
CA GLY A 142 -11.14 2.72 6.72
C GLY A 142 -9.85 2.88 5.93
N TYR A 143 -8.83 3.51 6.52
CA TYR A 143 -7.51 3.61 5.89
C TYR A 143 -6.72 2.31 6.11
N ALA A 144 -7.32 1.17 5.74
CA ALA A 144 -6.80 -0.14 6.10
C ALA A 144 -5.46 -0.44 5.43
N LYS A 145 -5.27 -0.09 4.15
CA LYS A 145 -3.99 -0.29 3.46
C LYS A 145 -2.90 0.64 3.99
N CYS A 146 -3.22 1.89 4.32
CA CYS A 146 -2.26 2.79 4.97
C CYS A 146 -1.89 2.27 6.37
N SER A 147 -2.84 1.68 7.11
CA SER A 147 -2.67 1.23 8.49
C SER A 147 -1.84 -0.05 8.66
N VAL A 148 -1.51 -0.74 7.57
CA VAL A 148 -0.86 -2.06 7.61
C VAL A 148 0.36 -2.09 6.73
N LEU A 149 1.51 -2.45 7.32
CA LEU A 149 2.71 -2.84 6.61
C LEU A 149 2.73 -4.37 6.49
N PRO A 150 2.50 -4.95 5.31
CA PRO A 150 2.64 -6.38 5.10
C PRO A 150 4.12 -6.76 5.12
N VAL A 151 4.43 -7.90 5.73
CA VAL A 151 5.82 -8.42 5.87
C VAL A 151 5.97 -9.74 5.13
N THR A 152 4.97 -10.60 5.19
CA THR A 152 4.84 -11.79 4.32
C THR A 152 3.37 -11.96 3.94
N PRO A 153 3.01 -12.89 3.03
CA PRO A 153 1.61 -13.19 2.73
C PRO A 153 0.75 -13.57 3.95
N GLU A 154 1.37 -13.88 5.09
CA GLU A 154 0.75 -14.35 6.33
C GLU A 154 1.27 -13.59 7.57
N SER A 155 1.92 -12.42 7.39
CA SER A 155 2.38 -11.59 8.51
C SER A 155 2.35 -10.09 8.26
N VAL A 156 2.04 -9.33 9.31
CA VAL A 156 1.77 -7.89 9.22
C VAL A 156 2.24 -7.12 10.45
N ILE A 157 2.54 -5.84 10.24
CA ILE A 157 2.74 -4.83 11.29
C ILE A 157 1.60 -3.82 11.19
N THR A 158 0.95 -3.51 12.32
CA THR A 158 -0.10 -2.49 12.36
C THR A 158 -0.20 -1.83 13.73
N ALA A 159 -0.65 -0.57 13.75
CA ALA A 159 -1.06 0.12 14.98
C ALA A 159 -2.56 -0.02 15.27
N ASP A 160 -3.35 -0.51 14.30
CA ASP A 160 -4.80 -0.59 14.41
C ASP A 160 -5.23 -1.90 15.10
N ARG A 161 -5.90 -1.79 16.24
CA ARG A 161 -6.34 -2.95 17.03
C ARG A 161 -7.42 -3.76 16.33
N SER A 162 -8.28 -3.13 15.52
CA SER A 162 -9.34 -3.84 14.80
C SER A 162 -8.76 -4.71 13.69
N ILE A 163 -7.76 -4.19 12.97
CA ILE A 163 -7.02 -4.94 11.96
C ILE A 163 -6.18 -6.03 12.60
N ALA A 164 -5.42 -5.71 13.66
CA ALA A 164 -4.60 -6.71 14.35
C ALA A 164 -5.45 -7.90 14.81
N LYS A 165 -6.62 -7.63 15.41
CA LYS A 165 -7.56 -8.68 15.82
C LYS A 165 -8.03 -9.51 14.63
N ALA A 166 -8.51 -8.87 13.55
CA ALA A 166 -9.00 -9.58 12.38
C ALA A 166 -7.90 -10.43 11.70
N ALA A 167 -6.67 -9.93 11.63
CA ALA A 167 -5.53 -10.64 11.06
C ALA A 167 -5.12 -11.84 11.93
N MET A 168 -5.06 -11.69 13.26
CA MET A 168 -4.81 -12.81 14.18
C MET A 168 -5.91 -13.88 14.08
N ASP A 169 -7.18 -13.47 14.04
CA ASP A 169 -8.33 -14.39 13.88
C ASP A 169 -8.26 -15.12 12.51
N ALA A 170 -7.63 -14.51 11.51
CA ALA A 170 -7.37 -15.11 10.19
C ALA A 170 -6.08 -15.97 10.14
N GLY A 171 -5.33 -16.07 11.25
CA GLY A 171 -4.14 -16.92 11.37
C GLY A 171 -2.81 -16.23 11.05
N TYR A 172 -2.77 -14.90 10.98
CA TYR A 172 -1.57 -14.14 10.64
C TYR A 172 -0.64 -14.00 11.85
N ASP A 173 0.66 -13.93 11.59
CA ASP A 173 1.63 -13.45 12.55
C ASP A 173 1.57 -11.91 12.59
N VAL A 174 1.20 -11.34 13.73
CA VAL A 174 0.87 -9.91 13.84
C VAL A 174 1.79 -9.24 14.85
N LEU A 175 2.51 -8.21 14.43
CA LEU A 175 3.10 -7.23 15.34
C LEU A 175 2.13 -6.05 15.51
N LEU A 176 1.47 -6.01 16.66
CA LEU A 176 0.73 -4.82 17.09
C LEU A 176 1.70 -3.82 17.73
N ILE A 177 1.84 -2.65 17.13
CA ILE A 177 2.63 -1.52 17.66
C ILE A 177 1.72 -0.40 18.19
N PRO A 178 2.23 0.52 19.03
CA PRO A 178 1.58 1.80 19.25
C PRO A 178 1.52 2.64 17.96
N ALA A 179 0.60 3.61 17.91
CA ALA A 179 0.60 4.62 16.86
C ALA A 179 1.96 5.35 16.86
N GLN A 180 2.59 5.46 15.69
CA GLN A 180 3.92 6.04 15.53
C GLN A 180 3.79 7.54 15.29
N ARG A 181 3.96 8.36 16.33
CA ARG A 181 3.80 9.82 16.19
C ARG A 181 4.91 10.48 15.38
N THR A 182 6.00 9.75 15.14
CA THR A 182 7.13 10.21 14.32
C THR A 182 6.91 10.00 12.83
N ILE A 183 5.91 9.22 12.39
CA ILE A 183 5.55 9.15 10.97
C ILE A 183 4.82 10.44 10.61
N GLN A 184 5.39 11.22 9.70
CA GLN A 184 4.79 12.47 9.26
C GLN A 184 3.76 12.24 8.17
N LEU A 185 2.62 12.93 8.30
CA LEU A 185 1.64 13.11 7.24
C LEU A 185 1.18 14.57 7.28
N PRO A 186 1.71 15.46 6.43
CA PRO A 186 1.41 16.88 6.49
C PRO A 186 -0.10 17.16 6.45
N GLY A 187 -0.62 17.85 7.47
CA GLY A 187 -2.06 18.11 7.64
C GLY A 187 -2.75 17.22 8.68
N PHE A 188 -2.04 16.24 9.25
CA PHE A 188 -2.52 15.34 10.29
C PHE A 188 -1.53 15.23 11.46
N ASP A 189 -1.97 14.68 12.59
CA ASP A 189 -1.14 14.50 13.79
C ASP A 189 -0.01 13.48 13.55
N TYR A 190 -0.25 12.46 12.74
CA TYR A 190 0.70 11.41 12.36
C TYR A 190 0.19 10.62 11.13
N GLY A 191 1.10 9.97 10.42
CA GLY A 191 0.80 9.04 9.32
C GLY A 191 0.81 7.57 9.75
N PHE A 192 0.64 6.66 8.79
CA PHE A 192 0.53 5.23 9.05
C PHE A 192 1.66 4.40 8.41
N ILE A 193 2.11 3.38 9.14
CA ILE A 193 3.27 2.53 8.76
C ILE A 193 3.14 1.81 7.40
N GLY A 194 1.92 1.49 6.98
CA GLY A 194 1.69 0.84 5.69
C GLY A 194 1.83 1.78 4.49
N GLY A 195 1.77 3.08 4.74
CA GLY A 195 1.96 4.13 3.74
C GLY A 195 3.42 4.61 3.61
N THR A 196 4.33 4.10 4.45
CA THR A 196 5.73 4.52 4.46
C THR A 196 6.66 3.60 3.69
N ALA A 197 6.18 2.43 3.23
CA ALA A 197 7.03 1.37 2.73
C ALA A 197 6.39 0.51 1.62
N GLY A 198 7.23 -0.28 0.96
CA GLY A 198 6.80 -1.30 -0.01
C GLY A 198 7.96 -2.16 -0.49
N PHE A 199 7.66 -3.29 -1.10
CA PHE A 199 8.68 -4.24 -1.56
C PHE A 199 9.31 -3.80 -2.89
N ILE A 200 10.62 -3.99 -2.99
CA ILE A 200 11.40 -3.83 -4.23
C ILE A 200 11.97 -5.15 -4.75
N ASP A 201 11.97 -6.19 -3.92
CA ASP A 201 12.22 -7.59 -4.28
C ASP A 201 11.53 -8.52 -3.26
N ASN A 202 11.74 -9.83 -3.35
CA ASN A 202 11.08 -10.84 -2.50
C ASN A 202 11.48 -10.80 -1.01
N GLU A 203 12.56 -10.12 -0.64
CA GLU A 203 13.12 -10.09 0.71
C GLU A 203 13.54 -8.67 1.16
N LYS A 204 13.17 -7.63 0.40
CA LYS A 204 13.62 -6.26 0.64
C LYS A 204 12.51 -5.24 0.50
N LEU A 205 12.30 -4.49 1.59
CA LEU A 205 11.46 -3.30 1.63
C LEU A 205 12.28 -2.03 1.35
N VAL A 206 11.59 -0.99 0.90
CA VAL A 206 12.05 0.39 1.01
C VAL A 206 11.20 1.13 2.03
N PHE A 207 11.79 2.09 2.75
CA PHE A 207 11.08 3.04 3.60
C PHE A 207 11.30 4.48 3.10
N ALA A 208 10.23 5.28 3.09
CA ALA A 208 10.24 6.71 2.77
C ALA A 208 10.86 7.55 3.91
N GLY A 209 12.16 7.40 4.10
CA GLY A 209 12.91 7.96 5.22
C GLY A 209 13.65 6.86 5.96
N ASN A 210 14.12 7.18 7.17
CA ASN A 210 14.94 6.27 7.96
C ASN A 210 14.17 5.61 9.11
N VAL A 211 14.16 4.27 9.14
CA VAL A 211 13.50 3.48 10.19
C VAL A 211 14.03 3.76 11.61
N GLU A 212 15.22 4.34 11.74
CA GLU A 212 15.81 4.73 13.02
C GLU A 212 14.99 5.82 13.72
N HIS A 213 14.15 6.58 13.00
CA HIS A 213 13.26 7.60 13.56
C HIS A 213 11.91 7.03 14.05
N LEU A 214 11.65 5.73 13.90
CA LEU A 214 10.42 5.11 14.40
C LEU A 214 10.48 4.89 15.91
N GLU A 215 9.41 5.28 16.62
CA GLU A 215 9.29 5.08 18.07
C GLU A 215 9.41 3.59 18.44
N SER A 216 8.85 2.70 17.61
CA SER A 216 8.89 1.25 17.79
C SER A 216 9.95 0.56 16.93
N ARG A 217 11.03 1.26 16.53
CA ARG A 217 12.07 0.69 15.64
C ARG A 217 12.58 -0.67 16.09
N GLY A 218 12.77 -0.88 17.39
CA GLY A 218 13.34 -2.11 17.93
C GLY A 218 12.46 -3.34 17.67
N ASP A 219 11.14 -3.18 17.84
CA ASP A 219 10.17 -4.25 17.61
C ASP A 219 9.94 -4.47 16.12
N ILE A 220 9.83 -3.38 15.34
CA ILE A 220 9.68 -3.42 13.88
C ILE A 220 10.86 -4.14 13.23
N VAL A 221 12.10 -3.74 13.54
CA VAL A 221 13.32 -4.37 13.00
C VAL A 221 13.42 -5.83 13.41
N ARG A 222 13.09 -6.16 14.66
CA ARG A 222 13.10 -7.56 15.13
C ARG A 222 12.10 -8.41 14.36
N PHE A 223 10.91 -7.88 14.09
CA PHE A 223 9.86 -8.57 13.37
C PHE A 223 10.20 -8.76 11.89
N LEU A 224 10.74 -7.73 11.22
CA LEU A 224 11.26 -7.86 9.85
C LEU A 224 12.34 -8.95 9.77
N LYS A 225 13.33 -8.92 10.68
CA LYS A 225 14.39 -9.93 10.74
C LYS A 225 13.87 -11.33 11.03
N LYS A 226 12.88 -11.49 11.91
CA LYS A 226 12.20 -12.77 12.18
C LYS A 226 11.63 -13.39 10.89
N HIS A 227 11.17 -12.57 9.95
CA HIS A 227 10.63 -13.00 8.66
C HIS A 227 11.64 -12.93 7.51
N ASN A 228 12.94 -12.77 7.79
CA ASN A 228 14.01 -12.63 6.80
C ASN A 228 13.83 -11.46 5.84
N ILE A 229 13.15 -10.39 6.27
CA ILE A 229 12.98 -9.18 5.48
C ILE A 229 14.07 -8.16 5.83
N SER A 230 14.80 -7.74 4.82
CA SER A 230 15.75 -6.63 4.84
C SER A 230 15.07 -5.34 4.38
N TRP A 231 15.74 -4.19 4.53
CA TRP A 231 15.20 -2.93 4.06
C TRP A 231 16.28 -1.93 3.63
N ILE A 232 15.86 -0.94 2.86
CA ILE A 232 16.63 0.26 2.50
C ILE A 232 15.86 1.49 2.96
N ASN A 233 16.56 2.44 3.57
CA ASN A 233 16.04 3.78 3.81
C ASN A 233 16.22 4.61 2.54
N LEU A 234 15.15 5.19 2.00
CA LEU A 234 15.22 6.04 0.81
C LEU A 234 15.75 7.46 1.12
N SER A 235 15.84 7.82 2.39
CA SER A 235 16.44 9.06 2.88
C SER A 235 16.92 8.86 4.33
N GLU A 236 17.80 9.73 4.80
CA GLU A 236 18.22 9.78 6.21
C GLU A 236 17.26 10.58 7.09
N GLU A 237 16.30 11.27 6.47
CA GLU A 237 15.29 12.09 7.14
C GLU A 237 14.21 11.26 7.84
N ILE A 238 13.35 11.95 8.60
CA ILE A 238 12.19 11.37 9.26
C ILE A 238 11.26 10.69 8.25
N ILE A 239 10.58 9.64 8.70
CA ILE A 239 9.68 8.88 7.83
C ILE A 239 8.41 9.67 7.52
N ILE A 240 8.04 9.68 6.24
CA ILE A 240 6.82 10.30 5.72
C ILE A 240 5.89 9.21 5.18
N ASP A 241 4.60 9.34 5.46
CA ASP A 241 3.55 8.54 4.83
C ASP A 241 3.21 9.13 3.46
N TYR A 242 3.45 8.34 2.41
CA TYR A 242 3.14 8.70 1.03
C TYR A 242 2.03 7.84 0.41
N GLY A 243 1.34 7.00 1.19
CA GLY A 243 0.38 6.02 0.65
C GLY A 243 1.02 4.77 0.05
N GLY A 244 2.26 4.51 0.44
CA GLY A 244 3.01 3.29 0.14
C GLY A 244 3.70 3.31 -1.21
N PHE A 245 4.50 2.27 -1.42
CA PHE A 245 5.21 1.99 -2.66
C PHE A 245 4.61 0.71 -3.25
N LEU A 246 3.80 0.84 -4.30
CA LEU A 246 2.99 -0.26 -4.80
C LEU A 246 3.70 -0.98 -5.96
N PRO A 247 4.31 -2.16 -5.75
CA PRO A 247 4.95 -2.91 -6.82
C PRO A 247 3.90 -3.48 -7.77
N LEU A 248 4.15 -3.37 -9.08
CA LEU A 248 3.19 -3.75 -10.13
C LEU A 248 3.75 -4.79 -11.12
N TYR A 249 5.05 -4.79 -11.35
CA TYR A 249 5.71 -5.71 -12.29
C TYR A 249 7.10 -6.11 -11.80
N GLU A 250 7.54 -7.32 -12.13
CA GLU A 250 8.79 -7.90 -11.64
C GLU A 250 9.59 -8.65 -12.73
N ARG A 251 10.89 -8.83 -12.50
CA ARG A 251 11.80 -9.55 -13.39
C ARG A 251 12.82 -10.44 -12.70
#